data_AF-K6WL58-F1
#
_entry.id   AF-K6WL58-F1
#
_cell.length_a   1.000
_cell.length_b   1.000
_cell.length_c   1.000
_cell.angle_alpha   90.00
_cell.angle_beta   90.00
_cell.angle_gamma   90.00
#
_symmetry.space_group_name_H-M   'P 1'
#
loop_
_entity.id
_entity.type
_entity.pdbx_description
1 polymer ?
#
loop_
_entity_poly.entity_id
_entity_poly.type
_entity_poly.pdbx_seq_one_letter_code
_entity_poly.pdbx_strand_id
1 'polypeptide(L)'
;MSVADASLFSQLVSQSETQEVSVTQQPDARADASMGMDWEFMERWLVDSMGDMPRAAVLDIGPHDAPVDADAPDVDCAQIQALSSSTFLLRLSTTVMSVPLLGGYGVPRESRDIWHYDGAFSDCTHGYLMSRSRRRVAEICVAWFRDRCGFAAPEQLGCSYTEPVVLGENRTSPPSGARQGYP
;
A
#
# COMPACT_ATOMS: atom_id res chain seq x y z
N MET A 1 4.46 14.84 -1.52
CA MET A 1 3.66 15.21 -0.33
C MET A 1 3.93 14.12 0.70
N SER A 2 4.17 14.45 1.96
CA SER A 2 4.81 13.55 2.95
C SER A 2 3.86 12.45 3.47
N VAL A 3 4.41 11.41 4.10
CA VAL A 3 3.77 10.28 4.82
C VAL A 3 2.63 10.71 5.78
N ALA A 4 2.58 12.00 6.14
CA ALA A 4 1.45 12.62 6.84
C ALA A 4 0.10 12.50 6.09
N ASP A 5 0.09 12.36 4.75
CA ASP A 5 -1.13 12.25 3.95
C ASP A 5 -1.84 10.87 4.08
N ALA A 6 -1.09 9.79 4.32
CA ALA A 6 -1.68 8.46 4.53
C ALA A 6 -2.41 8.37 5.88
N SER A 7 -1.90 9.02 6.92
CA SER A 7 -2.60 9.17 8.20
C SER A 7 -3.82 10.08 8.10
N LEU A 8 -3.77 11.12 7.25
CA LEU A 8 -4.92 11.97 6.96
C LEU A 8 -6.03 11.20 6.24
N PHE A 9 -5.71 10.29 5.32
CA PHE A 9 -6.70 9.41 4.68
C PHE A 9 -7.42 8.53 5.72
N SER A 10 -6.66 7.88 6.60
CA SER A 10 -7.24 7.07 7.69
C SER A 10 -8.08 7.92 8.68
N GLN A 11 -7.65 9.15 8.98
CA GLN A 11 -8.39 10.08 9.84
C GLN A 11 -9.63 10.68 9.18
N LEU A 12 -9.64 10.88 7.86
CA LEU A 12 -10.79 11.37 7.09
C LEU A 12 -11.89 10.30 7.01
N VAL A 13 -11.52 9.04 6.79
CA VAL A 13 -12.45 7.91 6.83
C VAL A 13 -13.09 7.78 8.21
N SER A 14 -12.31 7.95 9.28
CA SER A 14 -12.80 7.82 10.66
C SER A 14 -13.64 8.99 11.18
N GLN A 15 -13.63 10.16 10.52
CA GLN A 15 -14.35 11.37 10.98
C GLN A 15 -15.77 11.54 10.41
N SER A 16 -16.22 10.61 9.55
CA SER A 16 -17.56 10.67 8.94
C SER A 16 -18.69 10.30 9.91
N GLU A 17 -18.38 9.76 11.08
CA GLU A 17 -19.33 9.55 12.17
C GLU A 17 -19.25 10.71 13.17
N THR A 18 -20.09 11.72 13.01
CA THR A 18 -20.91 12.38 14.06
C THR A 18 -21.37 13.73 13.53
N GLN A 19 -22.62 13.84 13.06
CA GLN A 19 -23.25 15.16 12.95
C GLN A 19 -24.75 15.10 13.27
N GLU A 20 -25.10 15.53 14.49
CA GLU A 20 -26.45 16.01 14.83
C GLU A 20 -26.61 17.49 14.43
N VAL A 21 -27.86 17.84 14.17
CA VAL A 21 -28.38 18.96 13.37
C VAL A 21 -28.38 20.31 14.10
N SER A 22 -28.12 21.41 13.39
CA SER A 22 -28.90 22.69 13.48
C SER A 22 -28.56 23.65 12.34
N VAL A 23 -29.63 24.13 11.67
CA VAL A 23 -29.64 24.97 10.46
C VAL A 23 -29.56 26.46 10.82
N THR A 24 -28.73 27.24 10.12
CA THR A 24 -28.98 28.65 9.75
C THR A 24 -28.19 28.95 8.47
N GLN A 25 -28.90 29.41 7.44
CA GLN A 25 -28.40 29.61 6.08
C GLN A 25 -28.03 31.08 5.82
N GLN A 26 -26.75 31.33 5.49
CA GLN A 26 -26.22 32.57 4.92
C GLN A 26 -25.12 32.15 3.90
N PRO A 27 -24.92 32.83 2.75
CA PRO A 27 -24.42 32.18 1.54
C PRO A 27 -22.92 31.92 1.63
N ASP A 28 -22.56 30.68 1.92
CA ASP A 28 -21.17 30.25 2.07
C ASP A 28 -20.46 30.15 0.72
N ALA A 29 -19.64 31.16 0.46
CA ALA A 29 -18.46 31.04 -0.38
C ALA A 29 -17.46 30.09 0.28
N ARG A 30 -17.76 28.78 0.24
CA ARG A 30 -16.85 27.65 0.50
C ARG A 30 -17.50 26.32 0.09
N ALA A 31 -18.08 26.29 -1.10
CA ALA A 31 -18.45 25.04 -1.78
C ALA A 31 -17.22 24.39 -2.43
N ASP A 32 -16.13 24.21 -1.67
CA ASP A 32 -14.86 23.73 -2.20
C ASP A 32 -13.99 23.11 -1.08
N ALA A 33 -14.39 21.94 -0.56
CA ALA A 33 -13.52 20.99 0.17
C ALA A 33 -14.28 19.75 0.73
N SER A 34 -15.24 19.19 0.00
CA SER A 34 -15.41 17.74 0.01
C SER A 34 -14.82 17.24 -1.30
N MET A 35 -13.50 17.10 -1.38
CA MET A 35 -12.89 16.37 -2.49
C MET A 35 -13.44 14.94 -2.40
N GLY A 36 -14.46 14.65 -3.20
CA GLY A 36 -14.95 13.29 -3.36
C GLY A 36 -13.78 12.43 -3.78
N MET A 37 -13.52 11.33 -3.07
CA MET A 37 -12.50 10.38 -3.48
C MET A 37 -13.10 9.61 -4.64
N ASP A 38 -12.87 10.03 -5.87
CA ASP A 38 -13.22 9.21 -7.03
C ASP A 38 -12.08 8.25 -7.39
N TRP A 39 -12.37 7.32 -8.31
CA TRP A 39 -11.39 6.33 -8.74
C TRP A 39 -10.15 6.94 -9.41
N GLU A 40 -10.27 8.10 -10.06
CA GLU A 40 -9.14 8.81 -10.66
C GLU A 40 -8.24 9.44 -9.58
N PHE A 41 -8.83 9.95 -8.51
CA PHE A 41 -8.12 10.41 -7.34
C PHE A 41 -7.33 9.26 -6.70
N MET A 42 -7.96 8.10 -6.50
CA MET A 42 -7.28 6.91 -5.96
C MET A 42 -6.11 6.45 -6.85
N GLU A 43 -6.30 6.39 -8.18
CA GLU A 43 -5.22 6.03 -9.11
C GLU A 43 -4.02 6.97 -8.96
N ARG A 44 -4.26 8.29 -8.96
CA ARG A 44 -3.20 9.29 -8.80
C ARG A 44 -2.52 9.18 -7.44
N TRP A 45 -3.29 9.00 -6.37
CA TRP A 45 -2.75 8.81 -5.03
C TRP A 45 -1.84 7.56 -4.95
N LEU A 46 -2.19 6.46 -5.59
CA LEU A 46 -1.35 5.27 -5.66
C LEU A 46 -0.04 5.54 -6.41
N VAL A 47 -0.09 6.27 -7.53
CA VAL A 47 1.09 6.65 -8.31
C VAL A 47 2.06 7.50 -7.48
N ASP A 48 1.52 8.47 -6.74
CA ASP A 48 2.31 9.35 -5.88
C ASP A 48 2.89 8.57 -4.70
N SER A 49 2.06 7.76 -4.02
CA SER A 49 2.48 6.92 -2.89
C SER A 49 3.65 6.00 -3.26
N MET A 50 3.55 5.30 -4.40
CA MET A 50 4.66 4.47 -4.91
C MET A 50 5.94 5.26 -5.20
N GLY A 51 5.83 6.55 -5.51
CA GLY A 51 6.99 7.42 -5.71
C GLY A 51 7.80 7.65 -4.43
N ASP A 52 7.12 7.61 -3.29
CA ASP A 52 7.70 7.88 -1.97
C ASP A 52 8.05 6.59 -1.20
N MET A 53 7.62 5.42 -1.69
CA MET A 53 7.91 4.12 -1.07
C MET A 53 9.41 3.77 -1.11
N PRO A 54 10.09 3.61 0.04
CA PRO A 54 11.42 3.05 0.08
C PRO A 54 11.39 1.56 -0.29
N ARG A 55 12.55 1.03 -0.71
CA ARG A 55 12.70 -0.40 -1.04
C ARG A 55 12.26 -1.27 0.14
N ALA A 56 11.51 -2.33 -0.18
CA ALA A 56 10.87 -3.26 0.73
C ALA A 56 9.63 -2.75 1.47
N ALA A 57 9.23 -1.48 1.29
CA ALA A 57 7.97 -0.99 1.82
C ALA A 57 6.79 -1.70 1.17
N VAL A 58 5.72 -1.88 1.94
CA VAL A 58 4.49 -2.53 1.51
C VAL A 58 3.31 -1.60 1.77
N LEU A 59 2.41 -1.53 0.79
CA LEU A 59 1.11 -0.91 0.88
C LEU A 59 0.05 -1.98 0.63
N ASP A 60 -0.70 -2.33 1.67
CA ASP A 60 -1.85 -3.23 1.60
C ASP A 60 -3.13 -2.41 1.46
N ILE A 61 -4.04 -2.87 0.62
CA ILE A 61 -5.31 -2.21 0.31
C ILE A 61 -6.41 -3.27 0.38
N GLY A 62 -7.53 -2.94 0.99
CA GLY A 62 -8.69 -3.82 1.13
C GLY A 62 -9.90 -3.06 1.65
N PRO A 63 -11.02 -3.73 2.00
CA PRO A 63 -12.18 -3.08 2.59
C PRO A 63 -11.80 -2.44 3.94
N HIS A 64 -12.23 -1.22 4.20
CA HIS A 64 -11.89 -0.56 5.47
C HIS A 64 -12.56 -1.20 6.69
N ASP A 65 -13.64 -1.94 6.47
CA ASP A 65 -14.46 -2.62 7.49
C ASP A 65 -14.18 -4.12 7.57
N ALA A 66 -13.16 -4.61 6.87
CA ALA A 66 -12.82 -6.03 6.86
C ALA A 66 -12.47 -6.53 8.27
N PRO A 67 -13.14 -7.59 8.77
CA PRO A 67 -12.81 -8.18 10.06
C PRO A 67 -11.43 -8.85 9.99
N VAL A 68 -10.61 -8.63 11.03
CA VAL A 68 -9.23 -9.17 11.14
C VAL A 68 -9.22 -10.62 11.68
N ASP A 69 -10.36 -11.31 11.68
CA ASP A 69 -10.50 -12.66 12.25
C ASP A 69 -10.05 -13.75 11.25
N ALA A 70 -9.50 -14.85 11.75
CA ALA A 70 -9.05 -15.99 10.95
C ALA A 70 -10.22 -16.75 10.28
N ASP A 71 -11.43 -16.64 10.83
CA ASP A 71 -12.68 -17.16 10.25
C ASP A 71 -13.44 -16.12 9.41
N ALA A 72 -12.82 -14.96 9.14
CA ALA A 72 -13.40 -13.92 8.31
C ALA A 72 -13.68 -14.42 6.87
N PRO A 73 -14.72 -13.89 6.20
CA PRO A 73 -14.96 -14.17 4.80
C PRO A 73 -13.75 -13.78 3.94
N ASP A 74 -13.67 -14.35 2.73
CA ASP A 74 -12.73 -13.95 1.69
C ASP A 74 -12.65 -12.41 1.60
N VAL A 75 -11.43 -11.87 1.68
CA VAL A 75 -11.16 -10.42 1.67
C VAL A 75 -10.53 -10.05 0.33
N ASP A 76 -11.28 -9.31 -0.48
CA ASP A 76 -10.77 -8.66 -1.69
C ASP A 76 -9.65 -7.69 -1.32
N CYS A 77 -8.40 -8.00 -1.67
CA CYS A 77 -7.26 -7.19 -1.29
C CYS A 77 -6.20 -7.11 -2.38
N ALA A 78 -5.42 -6.05 -2.32
CA ALA A 78 -4.27 -5.81 -3.17
C ALA A 78 -3.06 -5.45 -2.30
N GLN A 79 -1.89 -5.90 -2.70
CA GLN A 79 -0.63 -5.60 -2.03
C GLN A 79 0.36 -5.06 -3.05
N ILE A 80 0.91 -3.88 -2.77
CA ILE A 80 1.95 -3.25 -3.55
C ILE A 80 3.23 -3.26 -2.71
N GLN A 81 4.29 -3.88 -3.21
CA GLN A 81 5.60 -3.87 -2.56
C GLN A 81 6.64 -3.21 -3.46
N ALA A 82 7.42 -2.28 -2.91
CA ALA A 82 8.54 -1.66 -3.61
C ALA A 82 9.74 -2.60 -3.66
N LEU A 83 10.11 -3.07 -4.86
CA LEU A 83 11.28 -3.94 -5.05
C LEU A 83 12.57 -3.13 -5.25
N SER A 84 12.43 -1.97 -5.86
CA SER A 84 13.49 -0.95 -6.01
C SER A 84 12.84 0.42 -6.09
N SER A 85 13.62 1.49 -6.27
CA SER A 85 13.10 2.86 -6.45
C SER A 85 12.14 3.04 -7.64
N SER A 86 12.06 2.07 -8.54
CA SER A 86 11.24 2.18 -9.74
C SER A 86 10.51 0.90 -10.11
N THR A 87 10.63 -0.19 -9.35
CA THR A 87 10.02 -1.48 -9.68
C THR A 87 9.16 -1.94 -8.53
N PHE A 88 7.93 -2.32 -8.83
CA PHE A 88 6.91 -2.67 -7.86
C PHE A 88 6.36 -4.06 -8.17
N LEU A 89 6.04 -4.80 -7.12
CA LEU A 89 5.25 -6.03 -7.15
C LEU A 89 3.83 -5.66 -6.76
N LEU A 90 2.86 -5.95 -7.63
CA LEU A 90 1.44 -5.91 -7.34
C LEU A 90 0.94 -7.34 -7.21
N ARG A 91 0.29 -7.67 -6.10
CA ARG A 91 -0.40 -8.93 -5.88
C ARG A 91 -1.88 -8.67 -5.64
N LEU A 92 -2.74 -9.49 -6.23
CA LEU A 92 -4.18 -9.43 -6.03
C LEU A 92 -4.65 -10.72 -5.36
N SER A 93 -5.59 -10.60 -4.43
CA SER A 93 -6.11 -11.75 -3.69
C SER A 93 -7.53 -11.52 -3.18
N THR A 94 -8.17 -12.63 -2.83
CA THR A 94 -9.43 -12.72 -2.08
C THR A 94 -9.19 -13.28 -0.68
N THR A 95 -7.94 -13.30 -0.24
CA THR A 95 -7.55 -13.74 1.11
C THR A 95 -6.47 -12.78 1.61
N VAL A 96 -6.49 -12.51 2.92
CA VAL A 96 -5.48 -11.66 3.57
C VAL A 96 -4.08 -12.16 3.23
N MET A 97 -3.26 -11.27 2.66
CA MET A 97 -1.89 -11.59 2.27
C MET A 97 -0.90 -11.24 3.39
N SER A 98 0.02 -12.16 3.64
CA SER A 98 1.23 -11.88 4.39
C SER A 98 2.21 -11.07 3.55
N VAL A 99 3.07 -10.30 4.22
CA VAL A 99 4.20 -9.63 3.54
C VAL A 99 5.16 -10.70 3.03
N PRO A 100 5.46 -10.74 1.71
CA PRO A 100 6.22 -11.82 1.13
C PRO A 100 7.70 -11.72 1.49
N LEU A 101 8.28 -12.86 1.87
CA LEU A 101 9.72 -13.00 2.06
C LEU A 101 10.38 -13.31 0.72
N LEU A 102 10.99 -12.29 0.11
CA LEU A 102 11.64 -12.43 -1.19
C LEU A 102 13.11 -12.83 -1.04
N GLY A 103 13.56 -13.82 -1.80
CA GLY A 103 14.98 -14.20 -1.89
C GLY A 103 15.88 -13.13 -2.52
N GLY A 104 15.27 -12.13 -3.15
CA GLY A 104 15.90 -10.95 -3.71
C GLY A 104 14.89 -10.05 -4.39
N TYR A 105 15.27 -8.82 -4.69
CA TYR A 105 14.38 -7.83 -5.31
C TYR A 105 14.71 -7.55 -6.79
N GLY A 106 15.60 -8.36 -7.38
CA GLY A 106 15.95 -8.25 -8.79
C GLY A 106 14.85 -8.85 -9.66
N VAL A 107 14.30 -8.05 -10.58
CA VAL A 107 13.29 -8.50 -11.54
C VAL A 107 13.90 -8.47 -12.95
N PRO A 108 14.04 -9.63 -13.63
CA PRO A 108 14.46 -9.69 -15.04
C PRO A 108 13.53 -8.89 -15.94
N ARG A 109 14.04 -8.34 -17.05
CA ARG A 109 13.23 -7.45 -17.91
C ARG A 109 12.08 -8.22 -18.57
N GLU A 110 12.35 -9.47 -18.93
CA GLU A 110 11.44 -10.43 -19.53
C GLU A 110 10.29 -10.85 -18.61
N SER A 111 10.42 -10.70 -17.29
CA SER A 111 9.36 -11.05 -16.33
C SER A 111 8.46 -9.86 -15.97
N ARG A 112 8.78 -8.65 -16.46
CA ARG A 112 8.02 -7.42 -16.17
C ARG A 112 6.85 -7.25 -17.12
N ASP A 113 5.82 -6.56 -16.64
CA ASP A 113 4.62 -6.26 -17.44
C ASP A 113 3.91 -7.53 -17.96
N ILE A 114 4.12 -8.65 -17.27
CA ILE A 114 3.47 -9.96 -17.50
C ILE A 114 2.74 -10.35 -16.22
N TRP A 115 1.51 -10.83 -16.38
CA TRP A 115 0.72 -11.38 -15.28
C TRP A 115 1.10 -12.84 -15.01
N HIS A 116 1.33 -13.18 -13.75
CA HIS A 116 1.78 -14.50 -13.31
C HIS A 116 0.72 -15.19 -12.43
N TYR A 117 0.55 -16.50 -12.65
CA TYR A 117 -0.34 -17.39 -11.87
C TYR A 117 0.41 -18.64 -11.37
N ASP A 118 1.75 -18.57 -11.29
CA ASP A 118 2.62 -19.73 -11.04
C ASP A 118 2.62 -20.24 -9.59
N GLY A 119 1.77 -19.67 -8.72
CA GLY A 119 1.64 -20.08 -7.33
C GLY A 119 2.86 -19.75 -6.48
N ALA A 120 3.72 -18.80 -6.91
CA ALA A 120 4.88 -18.36 -6.12
C ALA A 120 4.50 -17.86 -4.71
N PHE A 121 3.26 -17.39 -4.53
CA PHE A 121 2.71 -16.94 -3.27
C PHE A 121 1.42 -17.71 -2.97
N SER A 122 1.38 -18.46 -1.87
CA SER A 122 0.25 -19.32 -1.51
C SER A 122 -1.03 -18.55 -1.18
N ASP A 123 -0.89 -17.31 -0.73
CA ASP A 123 -1.93 -16.36 -0.34
C ASP A 123 -2.30 -15.38 -1.46
N CYS A 124 -1.74 -15.52 -2.67
CA CYS A 124 -2.07 -14.70 -3.84
C CYS A 124 -3.03 -15.43 -4.78
N THR A 125 -4.33 -15.26 -4.56
CA THR A 125 -5.33 -16.06 -5.28
C THR A 125 -5.58 -15.60 -6.72
N HIS A 126 -5.27 -14.35 -7.06
CA HIS A 126 -5.56 -13.77 -8.38
C HIS A 126 -4.32 -13.41 -9.19
N GLY A 127 -3.16 -13.86 -8.73
CA GLY A 127 -1.88 -13.66 -9.41
C GLY A 127 -1.27 -12.29 -9.17
N TYR A 128 -0.14 -12.06 -9.82
CA TYR A 128 0.71 -10.91 -9.55
C TYR A 128 1.39 -10.38 -10.81
N LEU A 129 1.85 -9.14 -10.69
CA LEU A 129 2.58 -8.43 -11.72
C LEU A 129 3.79 -7.73 -11.11
N MET A 130 4.91 -7.75 -11.83
CA MET A 130 6.02 -6.85 -11.55
C MET A 130 6.12 -5.80 -12.65
N SER A 131 6.19 -4.52 -12.29
CA SER A 131 6.27 -3.45 -13.29
C SER A 131 7.13 -2.29 -12.83
N ARG A 132 7.67 -1.55 -13.81
CA ARG A 132 8.27 -0.23 -13.58
C ARG A 132 7.29 0.93 -13.74
N SER A 133 6.12 0.67 -14.30
CA SER A 133 5.10 1.69 -14.51
C SER A 133 4.21 1.77 -13.28
N ARG A 134 4.43 2.80 -12.46
CA ARG A 134 3.55 3.15 -11.33
C ARG A 134 2.10 3.32 -11.80
N ARG A 135 1.90 3.99 -12.93
CA ARG A 135 0.59 4.17 -13.54
C ARG A 135 -0.08 2.83 -13.84
N ARG A 136 0.63 1.87 -14.44
CA ARG A 136 0.08 0.53 -14.73
C ARG A 136 -0.33 -0.20 -13.45
N VAL A 137 0.53 -0.15 -12.43
CA VAL A 137 0.24 -0.79 -11.13
C VAL A 137 -1.02 -0.17 -10.51
N ALA A 138 -1.13 1.15 -10.50
CA ALA A 138 -2.29 1.86 -9.98
C ALA A 138 -3.57 1.56 -10.77
N GLU A 139 -3.51 1.61 -12.11
CA GLU A 139 -4.65 1.30 -12.99
C GLU A 139 -5.18 -0.12 -12.74
N ILE A 140 -4.30 -1.11 -12.63
CA ILE A 140 -4.71 -2.50 -12.35
C ILE A 140 -5.29 -2.62 -10.95
N CYS A 141 -4.69 -1.98 -9.95
CA CYS A 141 -5.19 -1.98 -8.58
C CYS A 141 -6.60 -1.36 -8.50
N VAL A 142 -6.83 -0.24 -9.18
CA VAL A 142 -8.16 0.41 -9.23
C VAL A 142 -9.15 -0.46 -9.99
N ALA A 143 -8.78 -1.01 -11.15
CA ALA A 143 -9.64 -1.91 -11.92
C ALA A 143 -9.99 -3.18 -11.13
N TRP A 144 -9.09 -3.69 -10.30
CA TRP A 144 -9.36 -4.81 -9.40
C TRP A 144 -10.53 -4.48 -8.47
N PHE A 145 -10.44 -3.41 -7.68
CA PHE A 145 -11.49 -3.07 -6.74
C PHE A 145 -12.78 -2.61 -7.42
N ARG A 146 -12.68 -1.73 -8.42
CA ARG A 146 -13.84 -1.15 -9.10
C ARG A 146 -14.56 -2.17 -9.97
N ASP A 147 -13.84 -2.87 -10.84
CA ASP A 147 -14.44 -3.68 -11.90
C ASP A 147 -14.61 -5.15 -11.48
N ARG A 148 -13.64 -5.69 -10.71
CA ARG A 148 -13.61 -7.13 -10.39
C ARG A 148 -14.25 -7.46 -9.05
N CYS A 149 -14.02 -6.65 -8.02
CA CYS A 149 -14.62 -6.79 -6.69
C CYS A 149 -15.96 -6.05 -6.58
N GLY A 150 -16.18 -5.02 -7.42
CA GLY A 150 -17.46 -4.33 -7.51
C GLY A 150 -17.69 -3.30 -6.41
N PHE A 151 -16.63 -2.74 -5.83
CA PHE A 151 -16.76 -1.60 -4.91
C PHE A 151 -17.37 -0.41 -5.66
N ALA A 152 -18.34 0.25 -5.04
CA ALA A 152 -19.04 1.37 -5.65
C ALA A 152 -18.18 2.64 -5.65
N ALA A 153 -17.36 2.82 -4.62
CA ALA A 153 -16.54 3.99 -4.43
C ALA A 153 -15.26 3.66 -3.63
N PRO A 154 -14.14 4.38 -3.83
CA PRO A 154 -12.88 4.09 -3.15
C PRO A 154 -12.90 4.41 -1.65
N GLU A 155 -13.87 5.18 -1.15
CA GLU A 155 -14.06 5.40 0.29
C GLU A 155 -14.40 4.11 1.06
N GLN A 156 -14.84 3.07 0.34
CA GLN A 156 -15.07 1.73 0.90
C GLN A 156 -13.76 0.96 1.15
N LEU A 157 -12.62 1.51 0.74
CA LEU A 157 -11.31 0.89 0.89
C LEU A 157 -10.51 1.57 2.00
N GLY A 158 -9.78 0.75 2.75
CA GLY A 158 -8.73 1.15 3.67
C GLY A 158 -7.36 0.79 3.13
N CYS A 159 -6.32 1.40 3.70
CA CYS A 159 -4.94 1.06 3.39
C CYS A 159 -4.10 0.91 4.65
N SER A 160 -3.15 -0.03 4.62
CA SER A 160 -2.14 -0.23 5.65
C SER A 160 -0.76 -0.12 5.03
N TYR A 161 0.12 0.64 5.69
CA TYR A 161 1.48 0.88 5.22
C TYR A 161 2.49 0.24 6.19
N THR A 162 3.37 -0.59 5.64
CA THR A 162 4.46 -1.24 6.38
C THR A 162 5.80 -0.68 5.92
N GLU A 163 6.54 -0.08 6.84
CA GLU A 163 7.89 0.40 6.59
C GLU A 163 8.90 -0.75 6.43
N PRO A 164 9.97 -0.56 5.64
CA PRO A 164 11.06 -1.51 5.57
C PRO A 164 11.71 -1.72 6.94
N VAL A 165 11.92 -2.97 7.33
CA VAL A 165 12.72 -3.30 8.51
C VAL A 165 14.19 -3.04 8.18
N VAL A 166 14.75 -1.96 8.71
CA VAL A 166 16.20 -1.73 8.68
C VAL A 166 16.83 -2.59 9.77
N LEU A 167 17.49 -3.68 9.37
CA LEU A 167 18.39 -4.38 10.27
C LEU A 167 19.56 -3.44 10.56
N GLY A 168 19.60 -2.89 11.77
CA GLY A 168 20.68 -2.00 12.20
C GLY A 168 22.03 -2.65 11.93
N GLU A 169 22.95 -1.90 11.32
CA GLU A 169 24.36 -2.30 11.28
C GLU A 169 24.77 -2.60 12.71
N ASN A 170 25.06 -3.87 13.00
CA ASN A 170 25.63 -4.27 14.26
C ASN A 170 27.06 -3.70 14.28
N ARG A 171 27.20 -2.41 14.62
CA ARG A 171 28.49 -1.78 14.89
C ARG A 171 29.00 -2.35 16.20
N THR A 172 29.57 -3.54 16.11
CA THR A 172 30.55 -4.00 17.08
C THR A 172 31.78 -3.12 16.89
N SER A 173 31.76 -1.91 17.46
CA SER A 173 32.97 -1.13 17.65
C SER A 173 33.91 -1.97 18.51
N PRO A 174 35.11 -2.36 18.05
CA PRO A 174 36.08 -2.97 18.96
C PRO A 174 36.40 -1.95 20.07
N PRO A 175 36.61 -2.40 21.32
CA PRO A 175 36.98 -1.49 22.39
C PRO A 175 38.28 -0.79 22.03
N SER A 176 38.19 0.52 21.77
CA SER A 176 39.34 1.40 21.65
C SER A 176 39.99 1.51 23.03
N GLY A 177 41.00 0.67 23.28
CA GLY A 177 41.89 0.88 24.43
C GLY A 177 42.54 -0.39 24.95
N ALA A 178 43.70 -0.75 24.41
CA ALA A 178 44.89 -1.09 25.19
C ALA A 178 46.08 -1.30 24.24
N ARG A 179 46.97 -0.31 24.19
CA ARG A 179 48.37 -0.54 23.85
C ARG A 179 49.00 -1.33 25.01
N GLN A 180 49.54 -2.51 24.73
CA GLN A 180 50.63 -3.17 25.46
C GLN A 180 51.25 -4.12 24.42
N GLY A 181 52.45 -3.86 23.90
CA GLY A 181 53.71 -4.03 24.63
C GLY A 181 54.26 -5.42 24.30
N TYR A 182 55.07 -5.52 23.24
CA TYR A 182 55.79 -6.74 22.86
C TYR A 182 57.15 -6.76 23.58
N PRO A 183 57.60 -7.88 24.18
CA PRO A 183 59.02 -8.12 24.40
C PRO A 183 59.73 -8.56 23.11
#